data_AF-X1P998-F1
#
_entry.id   AF-X1P998-F1
#
_cell.length_a   1.000
_cell.length_b   1.000
_cell.length_c   1.000
_cell.angle_alpha   90.00
_cell.angle_beta   90.00
_cell.angle_gamma   90.00
#
_symmetry.space_group_name_H-M   'P 1'
#
loop_
_entity.id
_entity.type
_entity.pdbx_description
1 polymer ?
#
loop_
_entity_poly.entity_id
_entity_poly.type
_entity_poly.pdbx_seq_one_letter_code
_entity_poly.pdbx_strand_id
1 'polypeptide(L)'
;EYGLQEITGLLDEYKSSLETLNRSPKTIEWYTDILRSFFGYLEMKGLMKPVNELGKKELKAYISYRQNAKRWPNNPHISEENRGKLSPYSIQGDIRAIRAFWGWLYNEEYIDKNTLAKFPL
;
A
#
# COMPACT_ATOMS: atom_id res chain seq x y z
N GLU A 1 16.25 -4.62 -11.50
CA GLU A 1 15.37 -5.78 -11.29
C GLU A 1 15.33 -6.30 -9.83
N TYR A 2 16.38 -6.10 -9.02
CA TYR A 2 16.45 -6.63 -7.64
C TYR A 2 15.36 -6.16 -6.66
N GLY A 3 14.83 -4.94 -6.77
CA GLY A 3 13.86 -4.41 -5.79
C GLY A 3 12.47 -5.06 -5.81
N LEU A 4 12.04 -5.68 -6.92
CA LEU A 4 10.69 -6.27 -7.01
C LEU A 4 10.58 -7.64 -6.36
N GLN A 5 11.63 -8.46 -6.50
CA GLN A 5 11.68 -9.77 -5.85
C GLN A 5 11.76 -9.61 -4.32
N GLU A 6 12.55 -8.65 -3.85
CA GLU A 6 12.66 -8.29 -2.43
C GLU A 6 11.28 -7.89 -1.86
N ILE A 7 10.59 -6.95 -2.49
CA ILE A 7 9.25 -6.54 -2.02
C ILE A 7 8.24 -7.69 -2.07
N THR A 8 8.29 -8.55 -3.09
CA THR A 8 7.38 -9.70 -3.17
C THR A 8 7.57 -10.64 -1.98
N GLY A 9 8.82 -10.96 -1.63
CA GLY A 9 9.12 -11.75 -0.43
C GLY A 9 8.60 -11.11 0.86
N LEU A 10 8.82 -9.80 1.05
CA LEU A 10 8.32 -9.07 2.22
C LEU A 10 6.78 -9.05 2.30
N LEU A 11 6.08 -8.99 1.17
CA LEU A 11 4.62 -9.06 1.15
C LEU A 11 4.10 -10.45 1.52
N ASP A 12 4.79 -11.51 1.08
CA ASP A 12 4.44 -12.88 1.43
C ASP A 12 4.70 -13.16 2.91
N GLU A 13 5.82 -12.69 3.46
CA GLU A 13 6.14 -12.79 4.89
C GLU A 13 5.15 -11.99 5.75
N TYR A 14 4.78 -10.78 5.33
CA TYR A 14 3.76 -10.00 6.03
C TYR A 14 2.39 -10.68 5.99
N LYS A 15 2.02 -11.28 4.86
CA LYS A 15 0.80 -12.07 4.74
C LYS A 15 0.80 -13.22 5.76
N SER A 16 1.89 -13.98 5.84
CA SER A 16 2.03 -15.06 6.84
C SER A 16 1.97 -14.53 8.28
N SER A 17 2.56 -13.37 8.58
CA SER A 17 2.43 -12.73 9.90
C SER A 17 0.97 -12.37 10.23
N LEU A 18 0.20 -11.86 9.27
CA LEU A 18 -1.22 -11.60 9.50
C LEU A 18 -2.03 -12.89 9.72
N GLU A 19 -1.67 -13.99 9.06
CA GLU A 19 -2.25 -15.31 9.28
C GLU A 19 -1.94 -15.85 10.69
N THR A 20 -0.69 -15.72 11.18
CA THR A 20 -0.32 -16.14 12.54
C THR A 20 -1.04 -15.33 13.62
N LEU A 21 -1.34 -14.06 13.34
CA LEU A 21 -2.17 -13.19 14.18
C LEU A 21 -3.68 -13.48 14.08
N ASN A 22 -4.07 -14.55 13.40
CA ASN A 22 -5.46 -14.99 13.20
C ASN A 22 -6.36 -13.89 12.61
N ARG A 23 -5.83 -13.08 11.68
CA ARG A 23 -6.64 -12.12 10.93
C ARG A 23 -7.53 -12.86 9.95
N SER A 24 -8.74 -12.33 9.72
CA SER A 24 -9.65 -12.94 8.75
C SER A 24 -9.07 -12.88 7.33
N PRO A 25 -9.39 -13.85 6.45
CA PRO A 25 -8.91 -13.85 5.06
C PRO A 25 -9.19 -12.54 4.33
N LYS A 26 -10.39 -11.96 4.54
CA LYS A 26 -10.78 -10.67 3.97
C LYS A 26 -9.91 -9.51 4.46
N THR A 27 -9.49 -9.55 5.72
CA THR A 27 -8.59 -8.52 6.27
C THR A 27 -7.21 -8.65 5.65
N ILE A 28 -6.69 -9.88 5.53
CA ILE A 28 -5.40 -10.15 4.90
C ILE A 28 -5.41 -9.66 3.44
N GLU A 29 -6.42 -10.06 2.67
CA GLU A 29 -6.62 -9.63 1.29
C GLU A 29 -6.61 -8.10 1.17
N TRP A 30 -7.37 -7.41 2.04
CA TRP A 30 -7.43 -5.95 2.08
C TRP A 30 -6.06 -5.29 2.31
N TYR A 31 -5.24 -5.80 3.23
CA TYR A 31 -3.88 -5.31 3.40
C TYR A 31 -3.02 -5.58 2.16
N THR A 32 -3.03 -6.80 1.64
CA THR A 32 -2.18 -7.19 0.52
C THR A 32 -2.54 -6.45 -0.77
N ASP A 33 -3.81 -6.19 -1.04
CA ASP A 33 -4.26 -5.48 -2.24
C ASP A 33 -3.84 -4.01 -2.22
N ILE A 34 -3.94 -3.36 -1.06
CA ILE A 34 -3.46 -1.99 -0.89
C ILE A 34 -1.95 -1.93 -1.10
N LEU A 35 -1.20 -2.85 -0.50
CA LEU A 35 0.27 -2.87 -0.61
C LEU A 35 0.71 -3.14 -2.05
N ARG A 36 0.09 -4.11 -2.73
CA ARG A 36 0.33 -4.38 -4.17
C ARG A 36 0.01 -3.15 -5.02
N SER A 37 -1.11 -2.46 -4.74
CA SER A 37 -1.47 -1.22 -5.44
C SER A 37 -0.44 -0.11 -5.23
N PHE A 38 0.09 0.02 -4.01
CA PHE A 38 1.13 0.99 -3.68
C PHE A 38 2.45 0.69 -4.41
N PHE A 39 2.97 -0.52 -4.30
CA PHE A 39 4.23 -0.90 -4.94
C PHE A 39 4.13 -0.92 -6.47
N GLY A 40 3.02 -1.40 -7.03
CA GLY A 40 2.78 -1.34 -8.47
C GLY A 40 2.71 0.11 -8.99
N TYR A 41 2.18 1.05 -8.19
CA TYR A 41 2.26 2.48 -8.53
C TYR A 41 3.71 3.00 -8.54
N LEU A 42 4.53 2.63 -7.55
CA LEU A 42 5.93 3.06 -7.49
C LEU A 42 6.73 2.52 -8.67
N GLU A 43 6.53 1.25 -9.02
CA GLU A 43 7.13 0.64 -10.20
C GLU A 43 6.72 1.37 -11.49
N MET A 44 5.41 1.55 -11.71
CA MET A 44 4.87 2.25 -12.88
C MET A 44 5.43 3.68 -13.02
N LYS A 45 5.74 4.35 -11.91
CA LYS A 45 6.29 5.72 -11.90
C LYS A 45 7.81 5.79 -11.84
N GLY A 46 8.52 4.65 -11.85
CA GLY A 46 9.99 4.63 -11.70
C GLY A 46 10.45 5.18 -10.35
N LEU A 47 9.61 5.09 -9.31
CA LEU A 47 9.86 5.53 -7.94
C LEU A 47 10.26 4.36 -7.02
N MET A 48 10.35 3.16 -7.57
CA MET A 48 10.74 1.96 -6.85
C MET A 48 12.17 2.06 -6.35
N LYS A 49 12.37 1.76 -5.07
CA LYS A 49 13.65 1.81 -4.35
C LYS A 49 13.66 0.71 -3.28
N PRO A 50 14.83 0.39 -2.71
CA PRO A 50 14.92 -0.40 -1.49
C PRO A 50 13.97 0.13 -0.39
N VAL A 51 13.36 -0.77 0.37
CA VAL A 51 12.28 -0.43 1.31
C VAL A 51 12.71 0.55 2.42
N ASN A 52 13.99 0.51 2.79
CA ASN A 52 14.62 1.43 3.74
C ASN A 52 14.75 2.87 3.22
N GLU A 53 14.76 3.08 1.90
CA GLU A 53 14.82 4.39 1.25
C GLU A 53 13.43 4.95 0.92
N LEU A 54 12.40 4.11 0.96
CA LEU A 54 11.02 4.51 0.74
C LEU A 54 10.47 5.25 1.98
N GLY A 55 9.65 6.28 1.75
CA GLY A 55 9.03 6.99 2.85
C GLY A 55 7.93 7.95 2.46
N LYS A 56 7.86 9.06 3.20
CA LYS A 56 6.72 9.99 3.13
C LYS A 56 6.54 10.62 1.75
N LYS A 57 7.61 10.77 0.96
CA LYS A 57 7.56 11.36 -0.37
C LYS A 57 6.79 10.45 -1.33
N GLU A 58 7.14 9.18 -1.36
CA GLU A 58 6.53 8.15 -2.18
C GLU A 58 5.08 7.89 -1.77
N LEU A 59 4.79 7.84 -0.46
CA LEU A 59 3.42 7.73 0.04
C LEU A 59 2.56 8.94 -0.37
N LYS A 60 3.07 10.18 -0.28
CA LYS A 60 2.34 11.37 -0.74
C LYS A 60 2.07 11.34 -2.25
N ALA A 61 3.04 10.90 -3.04
CA ALA A 61 2.88 10.76 -4.48
C ALA A 61 1.76 9.74 -4.81
N TYR A 62 1.75 8.60 -4.12
CA TYR A 62 0.69 7.60 -4.25
C TYR A 62 -0.69 8.11 -3.82
N ILE A 63 -0.78 8.82 -2.69
CA ILE A 63 -2.05 9.41 -2.23
C ILE A 63 -2.59 10.40 -3.27
N SER A 64 -1.73 11.28 -3.80
CA SER A 64 -2.11 12.23 -4.84
C SER A 64 -2.62 11.51 -6.09
N TYR A 65 -1.97 10.41 -6.49
CA TYR A 65 -2.44 9.56 -7.57
C TYR A 65 -3.82 8.94 -7.28
N ARG A 66 -4.00 8.35 -6.09
CA ARG A 66 -5.27 7.72 -5.67
C ARG A 66 -6.41 8.73 -5.56
N GLN A 67 -6.16 9.94 -5.08
CA GLN A 67 -7.16 11.02 -5.01
C GLN A 67 -7.65 11.49 -6.39
N ASN A 68 -6.82 11.34 -7.42
CA ASN A 68 -7.19 11.66 -8.79
C ASN A 68 -7.68 10.45 -9.59
N ALA A 69 -7.61 9.24 -9.01
CA ALA A 69 -8.14 8.04 -9.64
C ALA A 69 -9.67 8.02 -9.59
N LYS A 70 -10.26 7.51 -10.68
CA LYS A 70 -11.70 7.25 -10.75
C LYS A 70 -12.03 6.01 -9.92
N ARG A 71 -13.18 6.05 -9.27
CA ARG A 71 -13.70 4.91 -8.51
C ARG A 71 -14.26 3.86 -9.47
N TRP A 72 -13.87 2.60 -9.25
CA TRP A 72 -14.36 1.41 -9.97
C TRP A 72 -14.17 1.43 -11.49
N PRO A 73 -12.99 1.73 -12.04
CA PRO A 73 -12.79 1.94 -13.47
C PRO A 73 -13.27 0.78 -14.37
N ASN A 74 -13.29 -0.44 -13.83
CA ASN A 74 -13.65 -1.66 -14.57
C ASN A 74 -15.08 -2.16 -14.29
N ASN A 75 -15.92 -1.41 -13.56
CA ASN A 75 -17.30 -1.85 -13.31
C ASN A 75 -18.18 -1.53 -14.54
N PRO A 76 -18.73 -2.55 -15.24
CA PRO A 76 -19.50 -2.36 -16.46
C PRO A 76 -20.88 -1.72 -16.21
N HIS A 77 -21.36 -1.71 -14.96
CA HIS A 77 -22.66 -1.14 -14.60
C HIS A 77 -22.64 0.36 -14.29
N ILE A 78 -21.47 1.00 -14.33
CA ILE A 78 -21.31 2.42 -14.04
C ILE A 78 -20.58 3.05 -15.23
N SER A 79 -21.21 4.03 -15.87
CA SER A 79 -20.59 4.76 -16.98
C SER A 79 -19.47 5.68 -16.51
N GLU A 80 -18.53 5.97 -17.40
CA GLU A 80 -17.26 6.63 -17.11
C GLU A 80 -17.42 8.07 -16.59
N GLU A 81 -18.46 8.76 -17.04
CA GLU A 81 -18.88 10.11 -16.62
C GLU A 81 -19.54 10.14 -15.24
N ASN A 82 -20.11 9.02 -14.80
CA ASN A 82 -20.73 8.87 -13.49
C ASN A 82 -19.75 8.35 -12.42
N ARG A 83 -18.49 8.09 -12.78
CA ARG A 83 -17.46 7.69 -11.83
C ARG A 83 -16.96 8.90 -11.04
N GLY A 84 -17.29 8.94 -9.75
CA GLY A 84 -16.67 9.87 -8.81
C GLY A 84 -15.21 9.52 -8.49
N LYS A 85 -14.55 10.40 -7.74
CA LYS A 85 -13.23 10.15 -7.13
C LYS A 85 -13.35 9.17 -5.96
N LEU A 86 -12.22 8.61 -5.53
CA LEU A 86 -12.16 7.85 -4.27
C LEU A 86 -12.60 8.72 -3.08
N SER A 87 -13.30 8.11 -2.14
CA SER A 87 -13.70 8.81 -0.92
C SER A 87 -12.48 9.06 -0.01
N PRO A 88 -12.52 10.08 0.86
CA PRO A 88 -11.49 10.28 1.88
C PRO A 88 -11.23 9.02 2.72
N TYR A 89 -12.29 8.26 3.05
CA TYR A 89 -12.19 7.03 3.82
C TYR A 89 -11.37 5.94 3.10
N SER A 90 -11.51 5.81 1.77
CA SER A 90 -10.68 4.90 0.98
C SER A 90 -9.20 5.28 1.04
N ILE A 91 -8.89 6.58 0.94
CA ILE A 91 -7.51 7.08 1.06
C ILE A 91 -6.94 6.83 2.46
N GLN A 92 -7.74 7.04 3.51
CA GLN A 92 -7.33 6.73 4.88
C GLN A 92 -7.09 5.23 5.10
N GLY A 93 -7.89 4.39 4.45
CA GLY A 93 -7.67 2.94 4.40
C GLY A 93 -6.30 2.60 3.83
N ASP A 94 -5.95 3.21 2.69
CA ASP A 94 -4.63 3.03 2.08
C ASP A 94 -3.51 3.41 3.04
N ILE A 95 -3.58 4.60 3.64
CA ILE A 95 -2.57 5.10 4.58
C ILE A 95 -2.43 4.16 5.78
N ARG A 96 -3.55 3.67 6.33
CA ARG A 96 -3.55 2.77 7.48
C ARG A 96 -2.82 1.47 7.16
N ALA A 97 -3.14 0.85 6.03
CA ALA A 97 -2.51 -0.41 5.65
C ALA A 97 -1.00 -0.25 5.39
N ILE A 98 -0.61 0.81 4.68
CA ILE A 98 0.81 1.09 4.39
C ILE A 98 1.58 1.40 5.68
N ARG A 99 1.01 2.18 6.61
CA ARG A 99 1.66 2.44 7.91
C ARG A 99 1.79 1.19 8.76
N ALA A 100 0.79 0.31 8.75
CA ALA A 100 0.85 -0.95 9.49
C ALA A 100 1.97 -1.86 8.97
N PHE A 101 2.13 -1.95 7.65
CA PHE A 101 3.24 -2.69 7.03
C PHE A 101 4.60 -2.09 7.41
N TRP A 102 4.75 -0.77 7.39
CA TRP A 102 5.99 -0.11 7.86
C TRP A 102 6.27 -0.31 9.35
N GLY A 103 5.22 -0.45 10.17
CA GLY A 103 5.34 -0.83 11.57
C GLY A 103 5.85 -2.27 11.73
N TRP A 104 5.29 -3.19 10.94
CA TRP A 104 5.73 -4.58 10.92
C TRP A 104 7.18 -4.71 10.46
N LEU A 105 7.57 -4.07 9.34
CA LEU A 105 8.96 -4.07 8.85
C LEU A 105 9.96 -3.62 9.90
N TYR A 106 9.60 -2.59 10.68
CA TYR A 106 10.45 -2.08 11.75
C TYR A 106 10.54 -3.05 12.94
N ASN A 107 9.42 -3.69 13.31
CA ASN A 107 9.38 -4.61 14.44
C ASN A 107 10.10 -5.93 14.17
N GLU A 108 10.09 -6.39 12.92
CA GLU A 108 10.83 -7.58 12.47
C GLU A 108 12.26 -7.24 11.97
N GLU A 109 12.72 -6.01 12.22
CA GLU A 109 14.11 -5.57 11.95
C GLU A 109 14.52 -5.56 10.46
N TYR A 110 13.58 -5.58 9.52
CA TYR A 110 13.87 -5.37 8.08
C TYR A 110 14.30 -3.93 7.75
N ILE A 111 13.91 -2.97 8.59
CA ILE A 111 14.30 -1.56 8.44
C ILE A 111 14.75 -0.98 9.78
N ASP A 112 15.80 -0.16 9.74
CA ASP A 112 16.33 0.50 10.95
C ASP A 112 15.42 1.63 11.46
N LYS A 113 14.53 2.14 10.60
CA LYS A 113 13.70 3.31 10.90
C LYS A 113 12.35 3.26 10.21
N ASN A 114 11.30 3.37 11.01
CA ASN A 114 9.95 3.58 10.49
C ASN A 114 9.73 5.05 10.05
N THR A 115 9.98 5.33 8.76
CA THR A 115 9.79 6.67 8.17
C THR A 115 8.32 7.12 8.13
N LEU A 116 7.37 6.18 8.25
CA LEU A 116 5.92 6.41 8.16
C LEU A 116 5.21 6.43 9.53
N ALA A 117 5.93 6.22 10.64
CA ALA A 117 5.36 6.15 11.99
C ALA A 117 4.48 7.37 12.33
N LYS A 118 4.90 8.56 11.91
CA LYS A 118 4.21 9.84 12.16
C LYS A 118 3.51 10.40 10.91
N PHE A 119 3.13 9.56 9.96
CA PHE A 119 2.33 10.01 8.81
C PHE A 119 0.86 10.21 9.24
N PRO A 120 0.24 11.36 8.91
CA PRO A 120 -1.14 11.65 9.34
C PRO A 120 -2.16 10.72 8.70
N LEU A 121 -3.19 10.35 9.47
CA LEU A 121 -4.41 9.67 8.98
C LEU A 121 -5.47 10.72 8.64
#